data_AF-A0A1X1VPZ4-F1
#
_entry.id   AF-A0A1X1VPZ4-F1
#
_cell.length_a   1.000
_cell.length_b   1.000
_cell.length_c   1.000
_cell.angle_alpha   90.00
_cell.angle_beta   90.00
_cell.angle_gamma   90.00
#
_symmetry.space_group_name_H-M   'P 1'
#
loop_
_entity.id
_entity.type
_entity.pdbx_description
1 polymer ?
#
loop_
_entity_poly.entity_id
_entity_poly.type
_entity_poly.pdbx_seq_one_letter_code
_entity_poly.pdbx_strand_id
1 'polypeptide(L)'
;MEDAELIHERIARALGDEASRYENMKMLLGVAEQDSAALRYNSVLWPGFDFKAIAGEDGVLESARYWHTRRDSGNVDSPIGLPAWSVDITEFSEHFGPMTGGQKWSLFDKILPGHEE
;
A
#
# COMPACT_ATOMS: atom_id res chain seq x y z
N MET A 1 -23.69 -5.72 -0.22
CA MET A 1 -22.65 -6.68 -0.63
C MET A 1 -22.42 -6.56 -2.13
N GLU A 2 -23.47 -6.61 -2.95
CA GLU A 2 -23.42 -6.33 -4.40
C GLU A 2 -22.73 -5.00 -4.76
N ASP A 3 -23.04 -3.89 -4.07
CA ASP A 3 -22.41 -2.60 -4.39
C ASP A 3 -20.89 -2.61 -4.14
N ALA A 4 -20.43 -3.31 -3.09
CA ALA A 4 -19.01 -3.39 -2.77
C ALA A 4 -18.26 -4.27 -3.79
N GLU A 5 -18.86 -5.37 -4.22
CA GLU A 5 -18.32 -6.22 -5.28
C GLU A 5 -18.27 -5.50 -6.63
N LEU A 6 -19.32 -4.73 -6.96
CA LEU A 6 -19.37 -3.94 -8.18
C LEU A 6 -18.30 -2.83 -8.18
N ILE A 7 -18.10 -2.17 -7.03
CA ILE A 7 -17.04 -1.17 -6.86
C ILE A 7 -15.67 -1.85 -6.97
N HIS A 8 -15.48 -2.99 -6.32
CA HIS A 8 -14.24 -3.77 -6.41
C HIS A 8 -13.93 -4.17 -7.85
N GLU A 9 -14.88 -4.74 -8.60
CA GLU A 9 -14.67 -5.10 -10.01
C GLU A 9 -14.34 -3.89 -10.88
N ARG A 10 -15.00 -2.75 -10.64
CA ARG A 10 -14.72 -1.51 -11.37
C ARG A 10 -13.30 -1.01 -11.09
N ILE A 11 -12.87 -1.03 -9.84
CA ILE A 11 -11.51 -0.64 -9.44
C ILE A 11 -10.49 -1.62 -10.02
N ALA A 12 -10.72 -2.92 -9.90
CA ALA A 12 -9.81 -3.95 -10.42
C ALA A 12 -9.66 -3.86 -11.94
N ARG A 13 -10.76 -3.58 -12.67
CA ARG A 13 -10.72 -3.38 -14.11
C ARG A 13 -10.00 -2.07 -14.48
N ALA A 14 -10.21 -0.99 -13.73
CA ALA A 14 -9.54 0.28 -13.95
C ALA A 14 -8.02 0.22 -13.66
N LEU A 15 -7.61 -0.54 -12.65
CA LEU A 15 -6.21 -0.65 -12.23
C LEU A 15 -5.50 -1.91 -12.77
N GLY A 16 -6.20 -2.77 -13.50
CA GLY A 16 -5.71 -4.08 -13.94
C GLY A 16 -4.62 -3.99 -14.99
N ASP A 17 -4.69 -3.01 -15.89
CA ASP A 17 -3.66 -2.77 -16.90
C ASP A 17 -2.41 -2.17 -16.26
N GLU A 18 -1.29 -2.91 -16.31
CA GLU A 18 -0.05 -2.56 -15.63
C GLU A 18 0.56 -1.25 -16.17
N ALA A 19 0.49 -1.05 -17.48
CA ALA A 19 1.01 0.15 -18.14
C ALA A 19 0.25 1.43 -17.77
N SER A 20 -1.07 1.31 -17.55
CA SER A 20 -1.94 2.46 -17.23
C SER A 20 -2.26 2.60 -15.73
N ARG A 21 -1.80 1.67 -14.88
CA ARG A 21 -2.20 1.57 -13.46
C ARG A 21 -1.92 2.86 -12.69
N TYR A 22 -0.75 3.47 -12.91
CA TYR A 22 -0.36 4.70 -12.21
C TYR A 22 -1.24 5.89 -12.61
N GLU A 23 -1.47 6.09 -13.91
CA GLU A 23 -2.33 7.17 -14.41
C GLU A 23 -3.78 7.00 -13.94
N ASN A 24 -4.31 5.78 -14.02
CA ASN A 24 -5.66 5.48 -13.53
C ASN A 24 -5.79 5.70 -12.03
N MET A 25 -4.73 5.42 -11.25
CA MET A 25 -4.71 5.69 -9.82
C MET A 25 -4.65 7.20 -9.51
N LYS A 26 -3.90 7.99 -10.28
CA LYS A 26 -3.91 9.47 -10.17
C LYS A 26 -5.29 10.04 -10.48
N MET A 27 -5.99 9.54 -11.50
CA MET A 27 -7.36 9.94 -11.82
C MET A 27 -8.34 9.58 -10.69
N LEU A 28 -8.28 8.35 -10.18
CA LEU A 28 -9.19 7.86 -9.12
C LEU A 28 -9.05 8.67 -7.82
N LEU A 29 -7.84 9.16 -7.53
CA LEU A 29 -7.54 9.96 -6.34
C LEU A 29 -7.70 11.48 -6.57
N GLY A 30 -8.15 11.90 -7.76
CA GLY A 30 -8.41 13.31 -8.07
C GLY A 30 -7.16 14.18 -8.20
N VAL A 31 -6.01 13.59 -8.56
CA VAL A 31 -4.68 14.24 -8.61
C VAL A 31 -4.05 14.15 -9.99
N ALA A 32 -4.87 13.91 -11.02
CA ALA A 32 -4.46 13.73 -12.41
C ALA A 32 -3.68 14.91 -13.03
N GLU A 33 -3.82 16.13 -12.49
CA GLU A 33 -3.14 17.33 -13.03
C GLU A 33 -1.72 17.53 -12.52
N GLN A 34 -1.23 16.70 -11.61
CA GLN A 34 0.15 16.77 -11.15
C GLN A 34 1.02 15.88 -12.04
N ASP A 35 1.86 16.50 -12.89
CA ASP A 35 2.98 15.89 -13.64
C ASP A 35 4.09 15.38 -12.69
N SER A 36 3.69 14.72 -11.61
CA SER A 36 4.55 14.20 -10.58
C SER A 36 4.74 12.70 -10.78
N ALA A 37 6.00 12.28 -10.81
CA ALA A 37 6.40 10.88 -10.73
C ALA A 37 6.05 10.24 -9.37
N ALA A 38 5.52 11.02 -8.42
CA ALA A 38 5.05 10.52 -7.14
C ALA A 38 3.68 11.07 -6.76
N LEU A 39 2.85 10.17 -6.25
CA LEU A 39 1.55 10.43 -5.66
C LEU A 39 1.66 10.25 -4.15
N ARG A 40 1.22 11.23 -3.36
CA ARG A 40 1.13 11.13 -1.89
C ARG A 40 -0.21 11.63 -1.40
N TYR A 41 -0.88 10.87 -0.54
CA TYR A 41 -2.06 11.34 0.16
C TYR A 41 -2.11 10.80 1.59
N ASN A 42 -2.75 11.54 2.49
CA ASN A 42 -2.94 11.13 3.87
C ASN A 42 -4.11 10.16 3.95
N SER A 43 -3.87 8.95 4.49
CA SER A 43 -4.88 7.90 4.52
C SER A 43 -5.92 8.16 5.59
N VAL A 44 -7.19 8.24 5.20
CA VAL A 44 -8.31 8.25 6.16
C VAL A 44 -8.48 6.87 6.80
N LEU A 45 -8.19 5.80 6.05
CA LEU A 45 -8.30 4.42 6.53
C LEU A 45 -7.27 4.11 7.61
N TRP A 46 -6.14 4.82 7.59
CA TRP A 46 -5.06 4.58 8.52
C TRP A 46 -4.46 5.90 9.01
N PRO A 47 -5.07 6.48 10.06
CA PRO A 47 -4.60 7.71 10.66
C PRO A 47 -3.12 7.61 11.07
N GLY A 48 -2.37 8.66 10.78
CA GLY A 48 -0.93 8.67 11.04
C GLY A 48 -0.08 8.06 9.93
N PHE A 49 -0.68 7.53 8.86
CA PHE A 49 0.06 7.00 7.71
C PHE A 49 -0.27 7.76 6.43
N ASP A 50 0.76 8.00 5.63
CA ASP A 50 0.62 8.53 4.28
C ASP A 50 0.81 7.41 3.28
N PHE A 51 -0.10 7.31 2.32
CA PHE A 51 0.12 6.47 1.15
C PHE A 51 1.03 7.20 0.17
N LYS A 52 2.05 6.51 -0.33
CA LYS A 52 2.93 7.00 -1.38
C LYS A 52 3.05 5.98 -2.51
N ALA A 53 2.76 6.40 -3.73
CA ALA A 53 3.04 5.67 -4.95
C ALA A 53 4.06 6.42 -5.80
N ILE A 54 4.97 5.68 -6.45
CA ILE A 54 6.04 6.21 -7.31
C ILE A 54 5.98 5.47 -8.64
N ALA A 55 6.02 6.22 -9.73
CA ALA A 55 6.17 5.69 -11.07
C ALA A 55 7.65 5.60 -11.46
N GLY A 56 8.00 4.53 -12.18
CA GLY A 56 9.30 4.36 -12.81
C GLY A 56 9.46 5.23 -14.06
N GLU A 57 10.65 5.18 -14.65
CA GLU A 57 10.98 5.97 -15.85
C GLU A 57 10.10 5.64 -17.08
N ASP A 58 9.51 4.45 -17.10
CA ASP A 58 8.57 3.97 -18.13
C ASP A 58 7.11 4.40 -17.87
N GLY A 59 6.85 5.15 -16.79
CA GLY A 59 5.51 5.57 -16.38
C GLY A 59 4.70 4.46 -15.69
N VAL A 60 5.28 3.28 -15.49
CA VAL A 60 4.64 2.16 -14.79
C VAL A 60 4.82 2.34 -13.28
N LEU A 61 3.88 1.82 -12.49
CA LEU A 61 3.99 1.83 -11.04
C LEU A 61 5.23 1.05 -10.57
N GLU A 62 6.24 1.75 -10.06
CA GLU A 62 7.45 1.14 -9.50
C GLU A 62 7.23 0.69 -8.05
N SER A 63 6.56 1.53 -7.24
CA SER A 63 6.27 1.20 -5.86
C SER A 63 5.01 1.88 -5.34
N ALA A 64 4.33 1.21 -4.41
CA ALA A 64 3.21 1.75 -3.64
C ALA A 64 3.31 1.25 -2.20
N ARG A 65 3.32 2.15 -1.22
CA ARG A 65 3.41 1.79 0.19
C ARG A 65 2.81 2.85 1.12
N TYR A 66 2.38 2.41 2.29
CA TYR A 66 2.09 3.29 3.42
C TYR A 66 3.38 3.60 4.18
N TRP A 67 3.48 4.85 4.62
CA TRP A 67 4.57 5.38 5.41
C TRP A 67 4.04 5.98 6.68
N HIS A 68 4.65 5.64 7.80
CA HIS A 68 4.27 6.21 9.06
C HIS A 68 4.74 7.67 9.13
N THR A 69 3.81 8.59 9.41
CA THR A 69 4.08 10.04 9.43
C THR A 69 4.77 10.49 10.71
N ARG A 70 4.73 9.68 11.77
CA ARG A 70 5.33 9.96 13.08
C ARG A 70 6.00 8.71 13.61
N ARG A 71 7.33 8.69 13.69
CA ARG A 71 8.11 7.55 14.19
C ARG A 71 8.04 7.42 15.72
N ASP A 72 6.83 7.28 16.26
CA ASP A 72 6.59 7.12 17.71
C ASP A 72 6.46 5.63 18.10
N SER A 73 7.01 4.71 17.30
CA SER A 73 6.97 3.28 17.59
C SER A 73 7.67 3.02 18.93
N GLY A 74 6.90 2.60 19.94
CA GLY A 74 7.44 2.25 21.25
C GLY A 74 8.54 1.19 21.12
N ASN A 75 9.61 1.34 21.90
CA ASN A 75 10.70 0.39 21.92
C ASN A 75 10.19 -0.93 22.51
N VAL A 76 9.92 -1.92 21.66
CA VAL A 76 9.46 -3.25 22.07
C VAL A 76 10.44 -4.31 21.58
N ASP A 77 10.74 -5.28 22.43
CA ASP A 77 11.75 -6.31 22.16
C ASP A 77 11.25 -7.42 21.23
N SER A 78 9.95 -7.45 20.90
CA SER A 78 9.33 -8.48 20.07
C SER A 78 8.27 -7.91 19.14
N PRO A 79 8.17 -8.42 17.89
CA PRO A 79 7.09 -8.07 16.97
C PRO A 79 5.68 -8.26 17.55
N ILE A 80 5.49 -9.26 18.42
CA ILE A 80 4.20 -9.56 19.07
C ILE A 80 3.78 -8.43 20.03
N GLY A 81 4.73 -7.63 20.51
CA GLY A 81 4.46 -6.48 21.36
C GLY A 81 3.99 -5.23 20.60
N LEU A 82 4.06 -5.23 19.26
CA LEU A 82 3.54 -4.13 18.46
C LEU A 82 2.03 -4.30 18.24
N PRO A 83 1.24 -3.23 18.42
CA PRO A 83 -0.13 -3.22 17.94
C PRO A 83 -0.16 -3.46 16.42
N ALA A 84 -1.17 -4.19 15.95
CA ALA A 84 -1.38 -4.36 14.53
C ALA A 84 -1.44 -2.97 13.86
N TRP A 85 -0.77 -2.84 12.72
CA TRP A 85 -0.82 -1.61 11.92
C TRP A 85 -0.23 -0.37 12.65
N SER A 86 0.69 -0.55 13.60
CA SER A 86 1.31 0.59 14.32
C SER A 86 2.62 1.10 13.74
N VAL A 87 3.24 0.34 12.82
CA VAL A 87 4.54 0.68 12.23
C VAL A 87 4.53 0.41 10.73
N ASP A 88 5.39 1.12 9.99
CA ASP A 88 5.64 0.79 8.58
C ASP A 88 6.72 -0.28 8.40
N ILE A 89 6.87 -0.75 7.16
CA ILE A 89 7.78 -1.85 6.82
C ILE A 89 9.26 -1.51 7.08
N THR A 90 9.60 -0.22 7.01
CA THR A 90 10.95 0.28 7.23
C THR A 90 11.22 0.32 8.73
N GLU A 91 10.31 0.89 9.53
CA GLU A 91 10.41 0.90 11.00
C GLU A 91 10.49 -0.52 11.57
N PHE A 92 9.66 -1.44 11.07
CA PHE A 92 9.69 -2.84 11.48
C PHE A 92 11.05 -3.49 11.19
N SER A 93 11.58 -3.28 9.97
CA SER A 93 12.86 -3.87 9.56
C SER A 93 14.05 -3.24 10.31
N GLU A 94 13.96 -1.96 10.67
CA GLU A 94 14.96 -1.28 11.50
C GLU A 94 15.03 -1.89 12.91
N HIS A 95 13.88 -2.25 13.51
CA HIS A 95 13.82 -2.82 14.86
C HIS A 95 14.10 -4.33 14.93
N PHE A 96 13.55 -5.12 14.01
CA PHE A 96 13.60 -6.59 14.10
C PHE A 96 14.52 -7.25 13.06
N GLY A 97 15.17 -6.44 12.22
CA GLY A 97 16.00 -6.91 11.12
C GLY A 97 15.21 -7.08 9.82
N PRO A 98 15.92 -7.31 8.70
CA PRO A 98 15.30 -7.34 7.38
C PRO A 98 14.30 -8.48 7.27
N MET A 99 13.13 -8.19 6.71
CA MET A 99 12.14 -9.22 6.38
C MET A 99 12.59 -10.02 5.14
N THR A 100 13.49 -10.97 5.35
CA THR A 100 13.94 -11.92 4.33
C THR A 100 13.10 -13.19 4.39
N GLY A 101 12.50 -13.59 3.27
CA GLY A 101 11.83 -14.89 3.14
C GLY A 101 10.36 -14.95 3.55
N GLY A 102 9.70 -13.81 3.75
CA GLY A 102 8.23 -13.79 3.89
C GLY A 102 7.54 -14.25 2.60
N GLN A 103 6.39 -14.92 2.74
CA GLN A 103 5.52 -15.22 1.60
C GLN A 103 5.15 -13.90 0.90
N LYS A 104 5.51 -13.80 -0.39
CA LYS A 104 5.07 -12.71 -1.24
C LYS A 104 3.75 -13.13 -1.86
N TRP A 105 2.71 -12.40 -1.53
CA TRP A 105 1.39 -12.57 -2.13
C TRP A 105 1.25 -11.60 -3.29
N SER A 106 0.75 -12.10 -4.42
CA SER A 106 0.33 -11.26 -5.52
C SER A 106 -0.82 -10.37 -5.05
N LEU A 107 -0.87 -9.12 -5.52
CA LEU A 107 -2.02 -8.24 -5.30
C LEU A 107 -3.33 -8.82 -5.84
N PHE A 108 -3.23 -9.82 -6.73
CA PHE A 108 -4.36 -10.52 -7.33
C PHE A 108 -4.59 -11.92 -6.75
N ASP A 109 -3.89 -12.28 -5.67
CA ASP A 109 -4.17 -13.55 -5.00
C ASP A 109 -5.60 -13.52 -4.46
N LYS A 110 -6.35 -14.58 -4.79
CA LYS A 110 -7.76 -14.72 -4.40
C LYS A 110 -7.95 -14.91 -2.90
N ILE A 111 -6.86 -15.20 -2.19
CA ILE A 111 -6.84 -15.50 -0.77
C ILE A 111 -5.86 -14.53 -0.13
N LEU A 112 -6.36 -13.75 0.83
CA LEU A 112 -5.52 -12.85 1.61
C LEU A 112 -4.75 -13.67 2.66
N PRO A 113 -3.47 -13.34 2.93
CA PRO A 113 -2.72 -13.98 4.01
C PRO A 113 -3.48 -13.86 5.35
N GLY A 114 -3.65 -14.99 6.04
CA GLY A 114 -4.40 -15.08 7.30
C GLY A 114 -5.86 -15.53 7.16
N HIS A 115 -6.36 -15.69 5.93
CA HIS A 115 -7.62 -16.35 5.61
C HIS A 115 -7.37 -17.66 4.86
N GLU A 116 -6.71 -18.61 5.51
CA GLU A 116 -6.71 -20.01 5.05
C GLU A 116 -8.03 -20.65 5.52
N GLU A 117 -8.75 -21.35 4.63
CA GLU A 117 -9.97 -22.11 4.98
C GLU A 117 -9.68 -23.35 5.84
#